data_AF-A0A416JXK3-F1
#
_entry.id   AF-A0A416JXK3-F1
#
_cell.length_a   1.000
_cell.length_b   1.000
_cell.length_c   1.000
_cell.angle_alpha   90.00
_cell.angle_beta   90.00
_cell.angle_gamma   90.00
#
_symmetry.space_group_name_H-M   'P 1'
#
loop_
_entity.id
_entity.type
_entity.pdbx_description
1 polymer ?
#
loop_
_entity_poly.entity_id
_entity_poly.type
_entity_poly.pdbx_seq_one_letter_code
_entity_poly.pdbx_strand_id
1 'polypeptide(L)'
;MVLPLPENSDAGKIKRYESILENLYFTRESYSEGKISLSIPTELIDQNNSDELQVFLPSNSGDILQMLVTSGMTVKGGIHFPLLPEGKELAIADVQDILPGYKDFLFHMQDGEVGINRNIGCQIVWKKLQQKGSEKIEERRKEFLDILCEYGADNIYKAAAMFQTGTDIQKAEQILLKMLGGVNAREDCSDFCFIVILYIYKKFYKDLSETARKEIEKAAVNYRYWIDEPGDDVMWFFSENHALLFHICQYLAGSYFPKQVFTNSGRIGQEVKQHGEELLNEWFDAFFEEFVTEWNSNAYIPIDVHGFGFLYNLTDKDTPLHEKAKKALDMVAYSITMNAHKGVVMTSFGRTYEKELKGNDNTGITTLLYILYNAGHLNCDGAGSIALAVSDYTAPEEYRENINPKENMIFMNTQGYERHVNLYLYKNQDVVLSTAVQYKPFKKGYQEHIVQAAIDSTAQAFVNHPGEVQPYGTGRPNFWAGNGELPLAVQDKDLAVMVYRISKENRIDFTHAYMPLGEFEAYILESDLAAAEKDEAYIGVKALNGCQLVEKGVTAYRELVSEGRNNVWVICVGTKSEYRDLKKFVAHLKNITIQDDGDHVAVTDGARVLDVNIDGTFTVNGEETVHYPLDWKGVKR
;
A
#
# COMPACT_ATOMS: atom_id res chain seq x y z
N MET A 1 -28.94 -10.71 -2.51
CA MET A 1 -29.26 -11.85 -3.39
C MET A 1 -29.72 -12.97 -2.48
N VAL A 2 -30.87 -13.61 -2.73
CA VAL A 2 -31.30 -14.77 -1.92
C VAL A 2 -30.84 -16.02 -2.66
N LEU A 3 -29.92 -16.78 -2.08
CA LEU A 3 -29.46 -18.03 -2.67
C LEU A 3 -30.44 -19.15 -2.28
N PRO A 4 -31.01 -19.89 -3.24
CA PRO A 4 -31.86 -21.03 -2.92
C PRO A 4 -31.01 -22.11 -2.24
N LEU A 5 -31.48 -22.61 -1.10
CA LEU A 5 -30.83 -23.72 -0.40
C LEU A 5 -31.38 -25.05 -0.94
N PRO A 6 -30.52 -26.08 -1.11
CA PRO A 6 -30.97 -27.44 -1.38
C PRO A 6 -31.97 -27.93 -0.31
N GLU A 7 -32.97 -28.73 -0.70
CA GLU A 7 -34.08 -29.16 0.18
C GLU A 7 -33.63 -29.85 1.49
N ASN A 8 -32.44 -30.46 1.48
CA ASN A 8 -31.89 -31.18 2.64
C ASN A 8 -30.94 -30.34 3.50
N SER A 9 -30.82 -29.03 3.26
CA SER A 9 -29.89 -28.16 4.00
C SER A 9 -30.51 -27.64 5.29
N ASP A 10 -29.72 -27.56 6.36
CA ASP A 10 -30.17 -26.92 7.60
C ASP A 10 -29.95 -25.40 7.52
N ALA A 11 -31.01 -24.68 7.15
CA ALA A 11 -30.96 -23.22 7.04
C ALA A 11 -30.58 -22.51 8.35
N GLY A 12 -30.93 -23.10 9.51
CA GLY A 12 -30.56 -22.56 10.82
C GLY A 12 -29.05 -22.68 11.06
N LYS A 13 -28.49 -23.84 10.71
CA LYS A 13 -27.04 -24.09 10.78
C LYS A 13 -26.25 -23.22 9.81
N ILE A 14 -26.72 -23.06 8.57
CA ILE A 14 -26.10 -22.20 7.55
C ILE A 14 -26.06 -20.75 8.03
N LYS A 15 -27.18 -20.20 8.51
CA LYS A 15 -27.23 -18.83 9.05
C LYS A 15 -26.29 -18.64 10.25
N ARG A 16 -26.15 -19.68 11.08
CA ARG A 16 -25.20 -19.68 12.20
C ARG A 16 -23.75 -19.69 11.71
N TYR A 17 -23.41 -20.44 10.68
CA TYR A 17 -22.08 -20.40 10.04
C TYR A 17 -21.76 -19.04 9.43
N GLU A 18 -22.73 -18.39 8.76
CA GLU A 18 -22.59 -17.00 8.31
C GLU A 18 -22.26 -16.10 9.50
N SER A 19 -23.02 -16.22 10.59
CA SER A 19 -22.81 -15.42 11.81
C SER A 19 -21.45 -15.69 12.47
N ILE A 20 -20.97 -16.94 12.48
CA ILE A 20 -19.64 -17.29 12.99
C ILE A 20 -18.59 -16.56 12.15
N LEU A 21 -18.61 -16.76 10.84
CA LEU A 21 -17.63 -16.18 9.91
C LEU A 21 -17.66 -14.64 9.91
N GLU A 22 -18.82 -14.03 10.07
CA GLU A 22 -18.97 -12.58 10.19
C GLU A 22 -18.28 -12.03 11.44
N ASN A 23 -18.23 -12.79 12.53
CA ASN A 23 -17.70 -12.38 13.83
C ASN A 23 -16.28 -12.90 14.14
N LEU A 24 -15.62 -13.57 13.18
CA LEU A 24 -14.19 -13.90 13.28
C LEU A 24 -13.34 -12.65 13.07
N TYR A 25 -12.26 -12.50 13.83
CA TYR A 25 -11.27 -11.45 13.58
C TYR A 25 -9.89 -11.86 14.12
N PHE A 26 -8.83 -11.33 13.52
CA PHE A 26 -7.47 -11.48 14.06
C PHE A 26 -7.30 -10.61 15.30
N THR A 27 -6.60 -11.07 16.33
CA THR A 27 -6.37 -10.26 17.54
C THR A 27 -5.35 -9.14 17.36
N ARG A 28 -4.55 -9.21 16.29
CA ARG A 28 -3.55 -8.22 15.88
C ARG A 28 -3.64 -7.91 14.39
N GLU A 29 -3.16 -6.74 14.00
CA GLU A 29 -2.88 -6.38 12.61
C GLU A 29 -1.62 -7.07 12.11
N SER A 30 -0.59 -7.17 12.95
CA SER A 30 0.66 -7.79 12.57
C SER A 30 1.15 -8.86 13.53
N TYR A 31 1.60 -9.98 12.95
CA TYR A 31 2.23 -11.09 13.65
C TYR A 31 3.70 -11.19 13.25
N SER A 32 4.59 -11.01 14.22
CA SER A 32 6.05 -11.05 14.03
C SER A 32 6.74 -12.26 14.70
N GLU A 33 6.05 -12.88 15.66
CA GLU A 33 6.50 -14.04 16.42
C GLU A 33 5.29 -14.79 16.99
N GLY A 34 5.50 -16.05 17.41
CA GLY A 34 4.46 -16.88 18.01
C GLY A 34 3.43 -17.40 17.00
N LYS A 35 2.18 -17.49 17.45
CA LYS A 35 1.06 -18.06 16.70
C LYS A 35 0.17 -16.98 16.10
N ILE A 36 -0.29 -17.24 14.89
CA ILE A 36 -1.32 -16.44 14.22
C ILE A 36 -2.66 -16.92 14.78
N SER A 37 -3.37 -16.03 15.47
CA SER A 37 -4.57 -16.39 16.25
C SER A 37 -5.80 -15.60 15.84
N LEU A 38 -6.94 -16.28 15.80
CA LEU A 38 -8.26 -15.71 15.55
C LEU A 38 -9.09 -15.71 16.82
N SER A 39 -9.80 -14.62 17.08
CA SER A 39 -10.89 -14.61 18.04
C SER A 39 -12.10 -15.35 17.47
N ILE A 40 -12.69 -16.24 18.25
CA ILE A 40 -13.84 -17.07 17.87
C ILE A 40 -15.09 -16.60 18.65
N PRO A 41 -16.24 -16.42 17.99
CA PRO A 41 -17.52 -16.12 18.66
C PRO A 41 -18.10 -17.38 19.31
N THR A 42 -17.53 -17.76 20.45
CA THR A 42 -17.84 -19.00 21.19
C THR A 42 -19.32 -19.23 21.46
N GLU A 43 -20.10 -18.16 21.62
CA GLU A 43 -21.55 -18.18 21.84
C GLU A 43 -22.36 -18.71 20.64
N LEU A 44 -21.76 -18.74 19.45
CA LEU A 44 -22.38 -19.25 18.22
C LEU A 44 -21.99 -20.71 17.92
N ILE A 45 -20.98 -21.24 18.60
CA ILE A 45 -20.41 -22.57 18.35
C ILE A 45 -21.31 -23.68 18.93
N ASP A 46 -21.40 -24.81 18.20
CA ASP A 46 -22.20 -25.96 18.60
C ASP A 46 -21.62 -26.59 19.86
N GLN A 47 -22.46 -26.79 20.86
CA GLN A 47 -22.10 -27.41 22.14
C GLN A 47 -21.66 -28.88 21.98
N ASN A 48 -21.99 -29.51 20.85
CA ASN A 48 -21.57 -30.88 20.55
C ASN A 48 -20.22 -30.98 19.82
N ASN A 49 -19.50 -29.87 19.64
CA ASN A 49 -18.20 -29.81 18.94
C ASN A 49 -18.26 -30.33 17.50
N SER A 50 -19.37 -30.11 16.80
CA SER A 50 -19.54 -30.57 15.40
C SER A 50 -19.09 -29.55 14.35
N ASP A 51 -18.81 -28.31 14.78
CA ASP A 51 -18.44 -27.22 13.89
C ASP A 51 -16.95 -27.26 13.55
N GLU A 52 -16.65 -27.09 12.26
CA GLU A 52 -15.29 -27.12 11.73
C GLU A 52 -15.06 -25.91 10.82
N LEU A 53 -13.93 -25.24 11.02
CA LEU A 53 -13.46 -24.14 10.21
C LEU A 53 -12.35 -24.61 9.29
N GLN A 54 -12.53 -24.43 7.98
CA GLN A 54 -11.49 -24.65 7.00
C GLN A 54 -10.79 -23.34 6.70
N VAL A 55 -9.45 -23.35 6.72
CA VAL A 55 -8.62 -22.18 6.44
C VAL A 55 -7.78 -22.43 5.19
N PHE A 56 -7.92 -21.54 4.22
CA PHE A 56 -7.16 -21.55 2.98
C PHE A 56 -6.21 -20.35 2.96
N LEU A 57 -4.95 -20.61 2.63
CA LEU A 57 -4.00 -19.55 2.29
C LEU A 57 -4.17 -19.15 0.81
N PRO A 58 -3.94 -17.88 0.45
CA PRO A 58 -4.16 -17.41 -0.92
C PRO A 58 -3.17 -18.05 -1.90
N SER A 59 -3.63 -18.30 -3.12
CA SER A 59 -3.02 -19.18 -4.13
C SER A 59 -1.71 -18.71 -4.78
N ASN A 60 -1.14 -17.58 -4.36
CA ASN A 60 0.06 -16.97 -4.98
C ASN A 60 1.25 -16.82 -4.03
N SER A 61 1.24 -17.47 -2.88
CA SER A 61 2.16 -17.11 -1.80
C SER A 61 3.49 -17.84 -1.77
N GLY A 62 3.67 -18.99 -2.44
CA GLY A 62 4.90 -19.78 -2.33
C GLY A 62 5.15 -20.37 -0.94
N ASP A 63 4.15 -20.35 -0.04
CA ASP A 63 4.29 -20.73 1.36
C ASP A 63 4.54 -22.24 1.56
N ILE A 64 5.20 -22.65 2.65
CA ILE A 64 5.44 -24.07 3.01
C ILE A 64 4.12 -24.86 3.11
N LEU A 65 3.05 -24.19 3.59
CA LEU A 65 1.70 -24.75 3.60
C LEU A 65 1.14 -24.98 2.18
N GLN A 66 1.49 -24.14 1.20
CA GLN A 66 1.19 -24.40 -0.22
C GLN A 66 1.99 -25.60 -0.75
N MET A 67 3.24 -25.80 -0.31
CA MET A 67 4.02 -27.01 -0.63
C MET A 67 3.38 -28.29 -0.06
N LEU A 68 2.73 -28.23 1.11
CA LEU A 68 1.95 -29.34 1.66
C LEU A 68 0.67 -29.63 0.85
N VAL A 69 0.01 -28.58 0.33
CA VAL A 69 -1.13 -28.73 -0.61
C VAL A 69 -0.69 -29.26 -1.98
N THR A 70 0.46 -28.83 -2.51
CA THR A 70 0.95 -29.23 -3.84
C THR A 70 1.71 -30.56 -3.88
N SER A 71 2.21 -31.05 -2.75
CA SER A 71 2.84 -32.38 -2.61
C SER A 71 1.85 -33.55 -2.56
N GLY A 72 0.56 -33.30 -2.81
CA GLY A 72 -0.45 -34.35 -2.93
C GLY A 72 -0.90 -34.94 -1.60
N MET A 73 -0.62 -34.27 -0.47
CA MET A 73 -1.12 -34.66 0.86
C MET A 73 -2.45 -34.02 1.25
N THR A 74 -2.96 -33.04 0.49
CA THR A 74 -4.35 -32.57 0.58
C THR A 74 -4.93 -32.25 -0.80
N VAL A 75 -5.99 -32.97 -1.16
CA VAL A 75 -6.85 -32.66 -2.32
C VAL A 75 -7.76 -31.51 -1.91
N LYS A 76 -7.77 -30.38 -2.61
CA LYS A 76 -8.92 -29.44 -2.65
C LYS A 76 -9.53 -28.95 -1.31
N GLY A 77 -8.94 -29.16 -0.14
CA GLY A 77 -9.57 -28.84 1.16
C GLY A 77 -8.55 -28.19 2.09
N GLY A 78 -8.87 -27.01 2.60
CA GLY A 78 -8.00 -26.20 3.45
C GLY A 78 -7.57 -26.90 4.73
N ILE A 79 -6.88 -26.20 5.62
CA ILE A 79 -6.53 -26.77 6.93
C ILE A 79 -7.79 -26.75 7.79
N HIS A 80 -8.14 -27.90 8.36
CA HIS A 80 -9.35 -28.08 9.15
C HIS A 80 -9.08 -27.84 10.64
N PHE A 81 -9.91 -27.01 11.27
CA PHE A 81 -9.83 -26.69 12.69
C PHE A 81 -11.18 -26.94 13.38
N PRO A 82 -11.24 -27.82 14.39
CA PRO A 82 -12.45 -27.97 15.19
C PRO A 82 -12.68 -26.70 16.03
N LEU A 83 -13.92 -26.20 16.03
CA LEU A 83 -14.30 -25.07 16.87
C LEU A 83 -14.85 -25.60 18.21
N LEU A 84 -14.27 -25.14 19.31
CA LEU A 84 -14.65 -25.56 20.66
C LEU A 84 -15.47 -24.45 21.35
N PRO A 85 -16.59 -24.76 22.04
CA PRO A 85 -17.44 -23.79 22.73
C PRO A 85 -16.72 -22.94 23.79
N GLU A 86 -15.62 -23.40 24.37
CA GLU A 86 -14.83 -22.62 25.34
C GLU A 86 -13.57 -21.99 24.73
N GLY A 87 -13.26 -22.30 23.47
CA GLY A 87 -12.07 -21.83 22.75
C GLY A 87 -12.27 -20.43 22.19
N LYS A 88 -12.01 -19.40 22.99
CA LYS A 88 -12.09 -17.99 22.54
C LYS A 88 -11.07 -17.61 21.48
N GLU A 89 -9.95 -18.33 21.43
CA GLU A 89 -8.89 -18.12 20.45
C GLU A 89 -8.56 -19.43 19.73
N LEU A 90 -8.36 -19.33 18.42
CA LEU A 90 -7.92 -20.42 17.56
C LEU A 90 -6.58 -20.03 16.91
N ALA A 91 -5.53 -20.78 17.20
CA ALA A 91 -4.26 -20.64 16.50
C ALA A 91 -4.29 -21.42 15.18
N ILE A 92 -4.05 -20.73 14.06
CA ILE A 92 -4.14 -21.32 12.72
C ILE A 92 -2.79 -21.67 12.10
N ALA A 93 -1.70 -21.05 12.54
CA ALA A 93 -0.34 -21.34 12.09
C ALA A 93 0.68 -20.68 13.02
N ASP A 94 1.93 -21.16 13.01
CA ASP A 94 3.06 -20.41 13.56
C ASP A 94 3.57 -19.40 12.51
N VAL A 95 4.01 -18.22 12.96
CA VAL A 95 4.47 -17.13 12.07
C VAL A 95 5.61 -17.57 11.14
N GLN A 96 6.45 -18.50 11.58
CA GLN A 96 7.59 -18.99 10.80
C GLN A 96 7.17 -19.89 9.62
N ASP A 97 5.95 -20.43 9.63
CA ASP A 97 5.45 -21.34 8.60
C ASP A 97 4.80 -20.60 7.41
N ILE A 98 4.59 -19.29 7.54
CA ILE A 98 4.00 -18.42 6.53
C ILE A 98 5.05 -17.40 6.10
N LEU A 99 5.24 -17.24 4.78
CA LEU A 99 6.18 -16.24 4.27
C LEU A 99 5.67 -14.83 4.62
N PRO A 100 6.58 -13.86 4.88
CA PRO A 100 6.20 -12.48 5.13
C PRO A 100 5.36 -11.87 4.02
N GLY A 101 4.44 -11.00 4.39
CA GLY A 101 3.54 -10.30 3.50
C GLY A 101 2.21 -9.97 4.18
N TYR A 102 1.39 -9.16 3.53
CA TYR A 102 -0.02 -9.05 3.87
C TYR A 102 -0.77 -10.24 3.27
N LYS A 103 -1.40 -11.07 4.11
CA LYS A 103 -1.98 -12.35 3.72
C LYS A 103 -3.49 -12.32 3.91
N ASP A 104 -4.22 -12.56 2.83
CA ASP A 104 -5.67 -12.73 2.85
C ASP A 104 -6.04 -14.19 3.12
N PHE A 105 -6.47 -14.49 4.33
CA PHE A 105 -6.92 -15.83 4.71
C PHE A 105 -8.37 -16.01 4.29
N LEU A 106 -8.66 -17.11 3.60
CA LEU A 106 -10.02 -17.51 3.24
C LEU A 106 -10.53 -18.53 4.27
N PHE A 107 -11.53 -18.13 5.02
CA PHE A 107 -12.24 -18.93 6.01
C PHE A 107 -13.49 -19.53 5.39
N HIS A 108 -13.66 -20.83 5.55
CA HIS A 108 -14.73 -21.58 4.94
C HIS A 108 -15.43 -22.47 5.97
N MET A 109 -16.76 -22.49 5.91
CA MET A 109 -17.59 -23.46 6.63
C MET A 109 -18.55 -24.11 5.64
N GLN A 110 -18.80 -25.40 5.81
CA GLN A 110 -19.59 -26.20 4.87
C GLN A 110 -20.67 -26.99 5.59
N ASP A 111 -21.89 -26.95 5.05
CA ASP A 111 -23.00 -27.85 5.41
C ASP A 111 -23.56 -28.50 4.14
N GLY A 112 -23.31 -29.79 3.97
CA GLY A 112 -23.69 -30.52 2.74
C GLY A 112 -23.07 -29.88 1.49
N GLU A 113 -23.92 -29.42 0.58
CA GLU A 113 -23.52 -28.78 -0.68
C GLU A 113 -23.34 -27.26 -0.55
N VAL A 114 -23.69 -26.66 0.60
CA VAL A 114 -23.63 -25.22 0.82
C VAL A 114 -22.34 -24.87 1.54
N GLY A 115 -21.53 -24.02 0.90
CA GLY A 115 -20.29 -23.49 1.43
C GLY A 115 -20.36 -21.98 1.61
N ILE A 116 -19.93 -21.49 2.78
CA ILE A 116 -19.86 -20.06 3.09
C ILE A 116 -18.40 -19.68 3.27
N ASN A 117 -18.02 -18.54 2.70
CA ASN A 117 -16.65 -18.07 2.61
C ASN A 117 -16.51 -16.66 3.18
N ARG A 118 -15.41 -16.38 3.88
CA ARG A 118 -15.04 -15.05 4.34
C ARG A 118 -13.54 -14.83 4.21
N ASN A 119 -13.15 -13.71 3.62
CA ASN A 119 -11.75 -13.29 3.60
C ASN A 119 -11.47 -12.36 4.78
N ILE A 120 -10.34 -12.58 5.46
CA ILE A 120 -9.80 -11.67 6.46
C ILE A 120 -8.28 -11.61 6.26
N GLY A 121 -7.76 -10.40 6.13
CA GLY A 121 -6.33 -10.15 5.95
C GLY A 121 -5.62 -9.77 7.25
N CYS A 122 -4.36 -10.19 7.40
CA CYS A 122 -3.43 -9.65 8.39
C CYS A 122 -1.99 -9.61 7.85
N GLN A 123 -1.15 -8.83 8.50
CA GLN A 123 0.27 -8.71 8.18
C GLN A 123 1.10 -9.79 8.87
N ILE A 124 1.84 -10.58 8.09
CA ILE A 124 2.87 -11.49 8.59
C ILE A 124 4.23 -10.86 8.36
N VAL A 125 5.04 -10.75 9.42
CA VAL A 125 6.44 -10.31 9.32
C VAL A 125 7.34 -11.33 9.99
N TRP A 126 8.57 -11.44 9.51
CA TRP A 126 9.59 -12.20 10.22
C TRP A 126 10.53 -11.25 10.93
N LYS A 127 10.68 -11.42 12.24
CA LYS A 127 11.57 -10.60 13.07
C LYS A 127 13.01 -10.49 12.51
N LYS A 128 13.49 -11.48 11.77
CA LYS A 128 14.81 -11.44 11.10
C LYS A 128 14.88 -10.45 9.93
N LEU A 129 13.75 -10.14 9.27
CA LEU A 129 13.67 -9.21 8.14
C LEU A 129 13.34 -7.77 8.54
N GLN A 130 13.00 -7.56 9.81
CA GLN A 130 12.64 -6.25 10.39
C GLN A 130 13.84 -5.58 11.09
N GLN A 131 15.04 -6.11 10.88
CA GLN A 131 16.26 -5.61 11.53
C GLN A 131 17.03 -4.70 10.59
N LYS A 132 17.77 -3.75 11.15
CA LYS A 132 18.74 -2.97 10.39
C LYS A 132 19.83 -3.89 9.87
N GLY A 133 20.15 -3.74 8.59
CA GLY A 133 21.24 -4.45 7.95
C GLY A 133 22.57 -3.73 8.09
N SER A 134 23.45 -4.05 7.15
CA SER A 134 24.75 -3.39 7.02
C SER A 134 24.64 -1.93 6.63
N GLU A 135 25.57 -1.09 7.09
CA GLU A 135 25.71 0.29 6.60
C GLU A 135 26.21 0.35 5.14
N LYS A 136 26.81 -0.74 4.63
CA LYS A 136 27.22 -0.82 3.22
C LYS A 136 26.04 -1.23 2.35
N ILE A 137 25.72 -0.39 1.37
CA ILE A 137 24.63 -0.65 0.42
C ILE A 137 24.78 -1.98 -0.31
N GLU A 138 26.00 -2.38 -0.71
CA GLU A 138 26.21 -3.64 -1.43
C GLU A 138 25.85 -4.88 -0.61
N GLU A 139 26.06 -4.83 0.70
CA GLU A 139 25.68 -5.94 1.59
C GLU A 139 24.16 -6.01 1.73
N ARG A 140 23.47 -4.86 1.82
CA ARG A 140 21.99 -4.79 1.84
C ARG A 140 21.36 -5.29 0.55
N ARG A 141 21.93 -4.91 -0.60
CA ARG A 141 21.50 -5.40 -1.92
C ARG A 141 21.62 -6.91 -2.02
N LYS A 142 22.79 -7.45 -1.63
CA LYS A 142 23.03 -8.89 -1.64
C LYS A 142 22.02 -9.63 -0.76
N GLU A 143 21.77 -9.13 0.44
CA GLU A 143 20.80 -9.71 1.37
C GLU A 143 19.38 -9.76 0.77
N PHE A 144 18.92 -8.67 0.15
CA PHE A 144 17.63 -8.67 -0.54
C PHE A 144 17.57 -9.67 -1.71
N LEU A 145 18.64 -9.75 -2.52
CA LEU A 145 18.72 -10.73 -3.62
C LEU A 145 18.69 -12.18 -3.10
N ASP A 146 19.40 -12.46 -2.00
CA ASP A 146 19.41 -13.78 -1.35
C ASP A 146 17.99 -14.14 -0.85
N ILE A 147 17.27 -13.19 -0.24
CA ILE A 147 15.87 -13.38 0.21
C ILE A 147 14.94 -13.69 -0.98
N LEU A 148 15.05 -12.97 -2.09
CA LEU A 148 14.22 -13.26 -3.27
C LEU A 148 14.53 -14.64 -3.85
N CYS A 149 15.81 -15.04 -3.88
CA CYS A 149 16.20 -16.37 -4.36
C CYS A 149 15.62 -17.48 -3.49
N GLU A 150 15.67 -17.32 -2.16
CA GLU A 150 15.23 -18.34 -1.20
C GLU A 150 13.71 -18.35 -1.02
N TYR A 151 13.09 -17.19 -0.82
CA TYR A 151 11.71 -17.05 -0.35
C TYR A 151 10.76 -16.33 -1.32
N GLY A 152 11.27 -15.72 -2.39
CA GLY A 152 10.43 -15.04 -3.38
C GLY A 152 9.51 -16.02 -4.11
N ALA A 153 8.34 -15.52 -4.53
CA ALA A 153 7.48 -16.24 -5.45
C ALA A 153 8.20 -16.50 -6.79
N ASP A 154 7.87 -17.59 -7.49
CA ASP A 154 8.46 -17.92 -8.80
C ASP A 154 7.92 -16.97 -9.89
N ASN A 155 8.42 -15.72 -9.85
CA ASN A 155 8.12 -14.61 -10.75
C ASN A 155 9.42 -14.03 -11.37
N ILE A 156 9.28 -13.04 -12.25
CA ILE A 156 10.44 -12.51 -12.99
C ILE A 156 11.48 -11.81 -12.10
N TYR A 157 11.09 -11.27 -10.95
CA TYR A 157 12.01 -10.62 -10.02
C TYR A 157 12.93 -11.63 -9.34
N LYS A 158 12.38 -12.79 -8.95
CA LYS A 158 13.18 -13.92 -8.47
C LYS A 158 14.11 -14.43 -9.54
N ALA A 159 13.65 -14.58 -10.79
CA ALA A 159 14.52 -14.96 -11.89
C ALA A 159 15.69 -13.97 -12.05
N ALA A 160 15.43 -12.66 -12.00
CA ALA A 160 16.48 -11.64 -12.06
C ALA A 160 17.49 -11.75 -10.91
N ALA A 161 17.01 -11.97 -9.67
CA ALA A 161 17.88 -12.18 -8.51
C ALA A 161 18.74 -13.45 -8.65
N MET A 162 18.17 -14.52 -9.18
CA MET A 162 18.86 -15.79 -9.44
C MET A 162 19.94 -15.63 -10.52
N PHE A 163 19.66 -14.92 -11.62
CA PHE A 163 20.67 -14.55 -12.61
C PHE A 163 21.79 -13.69 -12.01
N GLN A 164 21.44 -12.66 -11.23
CA GLN A 164 22.40 -11.75 -10.59
C GLN A 164 23.33 -12.47 -9.60
N THR A 165 22.81 -13.44 -8.84
CA THR A 165 23.56 -14.17 -7.81
C THR A 165 24.25 -15.43 -8.34
N GLY A 166 23.89 -15.90 -9.55
CA GLY A 166 24.34 -17.19 -10.08
C GLY A 166 23.59 -18.40 -9.50
N THR A 167 22.49 -18.17 -8.77
CA THR A 167 21.72 -19.23 -8.09
C THR A 167 20.78 -19.92 -9.07
N ASP A 168 20.96 -21.23 -9.30
CA ASP A 168 20.07 -22.10 -10.11
C ASP A 168 19.55 -21.44 -11.42
N ILE A 169 20.49 -21.10 -12.31
CA ILE A 169 20.22 -20.44 -13.60
C ILE A 169 19.21 -21.22 -14.45
N GLN A 170 19.17 -22.56 -14.33
CA GLN A 170 18.21 -23.39 -15.07
C GLN A 170 16.79 -23.12 -14.62
N LYS A 171 16.53 -23.08 -13.31
CA LYS A 171 15.22 -22.69 -12.78
C LYS A 171 14.89 -21.23 -13.09
N ALA A 172 15.87 -20.33 -13.02
CA ALA A 172 15.66 -18.91 -13.38
C ALA A 172 15.16 -18.75 -14.83
N GLU A 173 15.74 -19.49 -15.78
CA GLU A 173 15.30 -19.49 -17.17
C GLU A 173 13.89 -20.09 -17.33
N GLN A 174 13.54 -21.15 -16.60
CA GLN A 174 12.19 -21.72 -16.61
C GLN A 174 11.14 -20.71 -16.13
N ILE A 175 11.43 -19.98 -15.05
CA ILE A 175 10.57 -18.91 -14.54
C ILE A 175 10.43 -17.82 -15.60
N LEU A 176 11.55 -17.36 -16.18
CA LEU A 176 11.54 -16.34 -17.24
C LEU A 176 10.63 -16.75 -18.40
N LEU A 177 10.80 -17.96 -18.93
CA LEU A 177 10.02 -18.46 -20.07
C LEU A 177 8.52 -18.57 -19.74
N LYS A 178 8.17 -18.95 -18.51
CA LYS A 178 6.78 -18.95 -18.04
C LYS A 178 6.21 -17.53 -18.01
N MET A 179 6.95 -16.58 -17.45
CA MET A 179 6.51 -15.18 -17.33
C MET A 179 6.43 -14.47 -18.70
N LEU A 180 7.23 -14.89 -19.68
CA LEU A 180 7.13 -14.44 -21.06
C LEU A 180 5.78 -14.81 -21.71
N GLY A 181 5.08 -15.82 -21.19
CA GLY A 181 3.71 -16.16 -21.60
C GLY A 181 2.74 -14.99 -21.45
N GLY A 182 2.74 -14.32 -20.29
CA GLY A 182 1.88 -13.15 -20.04
C GLY A 182 2.27 -11.93 -20.89
N VAL A 183 3.57 -11.77 -21.17
CA VAL A 183 4.08 -10.74 -22.11
C VAL A 183 3.55 -10.98 -23.52
N ASN A 184 3.66 -12.21 -24.03
CA ASN A 184 3.14 -12.57 -25.35
C ASN A 184 1.61 -12.48 -25.43
N ALA A 185 0.92 -12.75 -24.32
CA ALA A 185 -0.53 -12.62 -24.20
C ALA A 185 -1.00 -11.16 -24.02
N ARG A 186 -0.07 -10.21 -23.86
CA ARG A 186 -0.38 -8.78 -23.67
C ARG A 186 -1.32 -8.55 -22.47
N GLU A 187 -1.03 -9.25 -21.39
CA GLU A 187 -1.75 -9.09 -20.13
C GLU A 187 -1.51 -7.69 -19.54
N ASP A 188 -2.44 -7.23 -18.71
CA ASP A 188 -2.22 -6.06 -17.87
C ASP A 188 -0.95 -6.25 -17.01
N CYS A 189 -0.18 -5.18 -16.83
CA CYS A 189 1.14 -5.20 -16.17
C CYS A 189 2.23 -6.05 -16.87
N SER A 190 2.04 -6.46 -18.12
CA SER A 190 3.07 -7.18 -18.87
C SER A 190 4.35 -6.36 -19.08
N ASP A 191 4.26 -5.04 -19.11
CA ASP A 191 5.39 -4.09 -19.16
C ASP A 191 6.29 -4.17 -17.91
N PHE A 192 5.69 -4.40 -16.74
CA PHE A 192 6.42 -4.53 -15.47
C PHE A 192 7.33 -5.77 -15.51
N CYS A 193 6.84 -6.82 -16.15
CA CYS A 193 7.58 -8.05 -16.38
C CYS A 193 8.61 -7.88 -17.50
N PHE A 194 8.20 -7.28 -18.61
CA PHE A 194 8.97 -7.27 -19.84
C PHE A 194 10.26 -6.45 -19.72
N ILE A 195 10.25 -5.33 -18.98
CA ILE A 195 11.46 -4.55 -18.71
C ILE A 195 12.55 -5.40 -18.00
N VAL A 196 12.15 -6.30 -17.09
CA VAL A 196 13.07 -7.18 -16.37
C VAL A 196 13.61 -8.27 -17.30
N ILE A 197 12.78 -8.79 -18.21
CA ILE A 197 13.21 -9.74 -19.24
C ILE A 197 14.25 -9.07 -20.17
N LEU A 198 14.03 -7.82 -20.59
CA LEU A 198 14.98 -7.06 -21.40
C LEU A 198 16.28 -6.79 -20.64
N TYR A 199 16.21 -6.53 -19.34
CA TYR A 199 17.38 -6.44 -18.47
C TYR A 199 18.17 -7.77 -18.45
N ILE A 200 17.50 -8.89 -18.21
CA ILE A 200 18.13 -10.21 -18.16
C ILE A 200 18.78 -10.53 -19.51
N TYR A 201 18.06 -10.31 -20.61
CA TYR A 201 18.56 -10.51 -21.97
C TYR A 201 19.85 -9.72 -22.23
N LYS A 202 19.90 -8.45 -21.80
CA LYS A 202 21.06 -7.59 -22.01
C LYS A 202 22.25 -7.96 -21.14
N LYS A 203 22.04 -8.21 -19.85
CA LYS A 203 23.12 -8.42 -18.87
C LYS A 203 23.62 -9.86 -18.84
N PHE A 204 22.74 -10.82 -19.00
CA PHE A 204 23.02 -12.26 -18.89
C PHE A 204 22.87 -12.99 -20.22
N TYR A 205 23.04 -12.30 -21.35
CA TYR A 205 22.91 -12.88 -22.69
C TYR A 205 23.62 -14.22 -22.82
N LYS A 206 24.87 -14.30 -22.33
CA LYS A 206 25.72 -15.51 -22.43
C LYS A 206 25.21 -16.69 -21.61
N ASP A 207 24.49 -16.42 -20.52
CA ASP A 207 23.99 -17.43 -19.59
C ASP A 207 22.61 -17.97 -20.02
N LEU A 208 21.90 -17.22 -20.86
CA LEU A 208 20.65 -17.68 -21.48
C LEU A 208 20.88 -18.75 -22.54
N SER A 209 19.99 -19.74 -22.60
CA SER A 209 19.94 -20.71 -23.69
C SER A 209 19.58 -20.06 -25.03
N GLU A 210 19.92 -20.73 -26.13
CA GLU A 210 19.54 -20.27 -27.47
C GLU A 210 18.01 -20.17 -27.62
N THR A 211 17.26 -21.07 -26.99
CA THR A 211 15.80 -21.05 -26.98
C THR A 211 15.28 -19.80 -26.28
N ALA A 212 15.77 -19.50 -25.06
CA ALA A 212 15.33 -18.33 -24.31
C ALA A 212 15.64 -17.03 -25.06
N ARG A 213 16.84 -16.91 -25.66
CA ARG A 213 17.20 -15.75 -26.49
C ARG A 213 16.20 -15.57 -27.63
N LYS A 214 15.93 -16.62 -28.41
CA LYS A 214 15.00 -16.55 -29.55
C LYS A 214 13.58 -16.18 -29.14
N GLU A 215 13.07 -16.73 -28.04
CA GLU A 215 11.72 -16.39 -27.57
C GLU A 215 11.63 -14.94 -27.05
N ILE A 216 12.66 -14.43 -26.38
CA ILE A 216 12.72 -13.02 -25.96
C ILE A 216 12.80 -12.09 -27.18
N GLU A 217 13.65 -12.39 -28.16
CA GLU A 217 13.76 -11.63 -29.41
C GLU A 217 12.42 -11.57 -30.14
N LYS A 218 11.74 -12.72 -30.24
CA LYS A 218 10.42 -12.84 -30.85
C LYS A 218 9.36 -12.05 -30.06
N ALA A 219 9.35 -12.13 -28.74
CA ALA A 219 8.43 -11.34 -27.93
C ALA A 219 8.65 -9.84 -28.17
N ALA A 220 9.91 -9.39 -28.16
CA ALA A 220 10.26 -7.98 -28.35
C ALA A 220 9.79 -7.41 -29.69
N VAL A 221 9.92 -8.14 -30.80
CA VAL A 221 9.47 -7.61 -32.10
C VAL A 221 7.95 -7.73 -32.33
N ASN A 222 7.23 -8.53 -31.53
CA ASN A 222 5.78 -8.71 -31.66
C ASN A 222 4.97 -7.98 -30.57
N TYR A 223 5.63 -7.43 -29.56
CA TYR A 223 4.97 -6.72 -28.46
C TYR A 223 4.32 -5.41 -28.96
N ARG A 224 3.22 -5.02 -28.30
CA ARG A 224 2.56 -3.73 -28.54
C ARG A 224 3.14 -2.72 -27.55
N TYR A 225 3.87 -1.74 -28.04
CA TYR A 225 4.59 -0.82 -27.15
C TYR A 225 3.77 0.39 -26.75
N TRP A 226 2.81 0.81 -27.57
CA TRP A 226 2.03 1.99 -27.27
C TRP A 226 0.65 1.97 -27.92
N ILE A 227 -0.23 2.87 -27.46
CA ILE A 227 -1.64 2.93 -27.87
C ILE A 227 -1.82 3.33 -29.33
N ASP A 228 -0.84 4.00 -29.93
CA ASP A 228 -0.84 4.37 -31.35
C ASP A 228 -0.61 3.16 -32.29
N GLU A 229 -0.19 2.02 -31.74
CA GLU A 229 -0.05 0.77 -32.47
C GLU A 229 -1.38 -0.03 -32.49
N PRO A 230 -1.63 -0.81 -33.56
CA PRO A 230 -2.85 -1.62 -33.66
C PRO A 230 -2.91 -2.68 -32.55
N GLY A 231 -4.10 -2.85 -31.97
CA GLY A 231 -4.38 -3.85 -30.95
C GLY A 231 -5.73 -3.63 -30.27
N ASP A 232 -6.34 -4.72 -29.82
CA ASP A 232 -7.53 -4.75 -28.96
C ASP A 232 -7.22 -5.74 -27.82
N ASP A 233 -6.36 -5.30 -26.92
CA ASP A 233 -5.83 -6.04 -25.78
C ASP A 233 -6.16 -5.32 -24.47
N VAL A 234 -5.97 -6.01 -23.35
CA VAL A 234 -6.32 -5.52 -22.00
C VAL A 234 -5.24 -4.63 -21.38
N MET A 235 -4.22 -4.25 -22.16
CA MET A 235 -3.08 -3.48 -21.68
C MET A 235 -3.50 -2.07 -21.26
N TRP A 236 -3.02 -1.63 -20.09
CA TRP A 236 -3.40 -0.35 -19.52
C TRP A 236 -2.37 0.75 -19.81
N PHE A 237 -2.57 1.53 -20.88
CA PHE A 237 -1.63 2.58 -21.29
C PHE A 237 -1.79 3.93 -20.56
N PHE A 238 -2.82 4.08 -19.72
CA PHE A 238 -3.33 5.40 -19.32
C PHE A 238 -2.78 5.93 -18.00
N SER A 239 -2.18 5.10 -17.15
CA SER A 239 -1.54 5.57 -15.92
C SER A 239 -0.07 5.90 -16.16
N GLU A 240 0.45 6.86 -15.39
CA GLU A 240 1.81 7.38 -15.51
C GLU A 240 2.89 6.28 -15.46
N ASN A 241 2.82 5.36 -14.48
CA ASN A 241 3.80 4.30 -14.27
C ASN A 241 3.87 3.30 -15.46
N HIS A 242 2.71 2.95 -16.02
CA HIS A 242 2.63 2.12 -17.22
C HIS A 242 3.18 2.84 -18.44
N ALA A 243 2.82 4.12 -18.64
CA ALA A 243 3.35 4.93 -19.74
C ALA A 243 4.88 4.94 -19.71
N LEU A 244 5.48 5.22 -18.55
CA LEU A 244 6.92 5.14 -18.33
C LEU A 244 7.50 3.78 -18.77
N LEU A 245 6.95 2.68 -18.25
CA LEU A 245 7.48 1.34 -18.49
C LEU A 245 7.31 0.90 -19.95
N PHE A 246 6.20 1.25 -20.59
CA PHE A 246 5.99 1.05 -22.02
C PHE A 246 7.03 1.77 -22.86
N HIS A 247 7.26 3.06 -22.60
CA HIS A 247 8.23 3.86 -23.33
C HIS A 247 9.67 3.35 -23.12
N ILE A 248 10.02 2.93 -21.89
CA ILE A 248 11.31 2.30 -21.61
C ILE A 248 11.46 0.99 -22.41
N CYS A 249 10.45 0.11 -22.37
CA CYS A 249 10.48 -1.14 -23.12
C CYS A 249 10.65 -0.88 -24.62
N GLN A 250 9.96 0.13 -25.17
CA GLN A 250 10.04 0.52 -26.57
C GLN A 250 11.45 0.99 -26.95
N TYR A 251 12.01 1.91 -26.15
CA TYR A 251 13.35 2.42 -26.32
C TYR A 251 14.40 1.30 -26.30
N LEU A 252 14.32 0.41 -25.31
CA LEU A 252 15.29 -0.68 -25.11
C LEU A 252 15.20 -1.73 -26.22
N ALA A 253 13.99 -2.19 -26.56
CA ALA A 253 13.80 -3.19 -27.59
C ALA A 253 14.25 -2.66 -28.97
N GLY A 254 13.87 -1.43 -29.32
CA GLY A 254 14.34 -0.77 -30.55
C GLY A 254 15.87 -0.63 -30.59
N SER A 255 16.49 -0.34 -29.44
CA SER A 255 17.95 -0.28 -29.30
C SER A 255 18.65 -1.62 -29.47
N TYR A 256 18.04 -2.72 -28.99
CA TYR A 256 18.62 -4.07 -29.09
C TYR A 256 18.44 -4.68 -30.48
N PHE A 257 17.38 -4.31 -31.19
CA PHE A 257 17.02 -4.88 -32.50
C PHE A 257 16.88 -3.83 -33.61
N PRO A 258 17.90 -2.97 -33.84
CA PRO A 258 17.75 -1.75 -34.64
C PRO A 258 17.37 -1.99 -36.11
N LYS A 259 17.65 -3.18 -36.64
CA LYS A 259 17.39 -3.55 -38.04
C LYS A 259 16.20 -4.50 -38.22
N GLN A 260 15.58 -4.97 -37.14
CA GLN A 260 14.42 -5.85 -37.23
C GLN A 260 13.15 -5.03 -37.48
N VAL A 261 12.16 -5.66 -38.11
CA VAL A 261 10.83 -5.09 -38.26
C VAL A 261 10.00 -5.48 -37.03
N PHE A 262 9.47 -4.48 -36.34
CA PHE A 262 8.54 -4.66 -35.24
C PHE A 262 7.15 -4.85 -35.84
N THR A 263 6.64 -6.07 -35.74
CA THR A 263 5.49 -6.54 -36.54
C THR A 263 4.19 -5.85 -36.17
N ASN A 264 4.05 -5.40 -34.92
CA ASN A 264 2.85 -4.73 -34.46
C ASN A 264 2.71 -3.31 -35.04
N SER A 265 3.79 -2.52 -35.02
CA SER A 265 3.80 -1.15 -35.58
C SER A 265 4.17 -1.07 -37.06
N GLY A 266 4.84 -2.11 -37.59
CA GLY A 266 5.44 -2.11 -38.93
C GLY A 266 6.73 -1.28 -39.05
N ARG A 267 7.19 -0.66 -37.95
CA ARG A 267 8.40 0.18 -37.89
C ARG A 267 9.66 -0.67 -37.83
N ILE A 268 10.79 -0.15 -38.29
CA ILE A 268 12.10 -0.77 -38.02
C ILE A 268 12.59 -0.39 -36.62
N GLY A 269 13.44 -1.22 -36.00
CA GLY A 269 13.89 -1.00 -34.61
C GLY A 269 14.50 0.37 -34.32
N GLN A 270 15.18 1.00 -35.30
CA GLN A 270 15.68 2.38 -35.15
C GLN A 270 14.56 3.40 -34.96
N GLU A 271 13.45 3.27 -35.70
CA GLU A 271 12.28 4.15 -35.57
C GLU A 271 11.55 3.88 -34.25
N VAL A 272 11.46 2.61 -33.85
CA VAL A 272 10.89 2.21 -32.54
C VAL A 272 11.70 2.82 -31.39
N LYS A 273 13.03 2.75 -31.46
CA LYS A 273 13.92 3.39 -30.49
C LYS A 273 13.66 4.90 -30.41
N GLN A 274 13.67 5.58 -31.56
CA GLN A 274 13.51 7.02 -31.62
C GLN A 274 12.17 7.45 -31.03
N HIS A 275 11.09 6.75 -31.36
CA HIS A 275 9.77 7.06 -30.83
C HIS A 275 9.68 6.87 -29.31
N GLY A 276 10.23 5.76 -28.78
CA GLY A 276 10.30 5.55 -27.33
C GLY A 276 11.12 6.63 -26.62
N GLU A 277 12.20 7.12 -27.25
CA GLU A 277 13.01 8.22 -26.72
C GLU A 277 12.26 9.56 -26.71
N GLU A 278 11.47 9.87 -27.74
CA GLU A 278 10.62 11.06 -27.80
C GLU A 278 9.58 11.04 -26.67
N LEU A 279 8.86 9.93 -26.51
CA LEU A 279 7.86 9.73 -25.45
C LEU A 279 8.47 9.80 -24.04
N LEU A 280 9.65 9.20 -23.84
CA LEU A 280 10.37 9.31 -22.55
C LEU A 280 10.76 10.75 -22.24
N ASN A 281 11.16 11.52 -23.24
CA ASN A 281 11.54 12.91 -23.01
C ASN A 281 10.33 13.73 -22.55
N GLU A 282 9.18 13.61 -23.21
CA GLU A 282 7.94 14.27 -22.79
C GLU A 282 7.50 13.82 -21.39
N TRP A 283 7.54 12.52 -21.12
CA TRP A 283 7.18 11.96 -19.82
C TRP A 283 8.06 12.53 -18.69
N PHE A 284 9.39 12.57 -18.88
CA PHE A 284 10.31 13.09 -17.87
C PHE A 284 10.16 14.59 -17.67
N ASP A 285 9.84 15.35 -18.73
CA ASP A 285 9.63 16.79 -18.63
C ASP A 285 8.42 17.08 -17.74
N ALA A 286 7.31 16.34 -17.89
CA ALA A 286 6.15 16.40 -16.98
C ALA A 286 6.50 15.97 -15.55
N PHE A 287 7.16 14.81 -15.38
CA PHE A 287 7.57 14.31 -14.06
C PHE A 287 8.48 15.29 -13.30
N PHE A 288 9.40 15.98 -13.97
CA PHE A 288 10.27 16.95 -13.30
C PHE A 288 9.58 18.26 -12.93
N GLU A 289 8.48 18.59 -13.58
CA GLU A 289 7.64 19.74 -13.25
C GLU A 289 6.69 19.44 -12.09
N GLU A 290 6.06 18.26 -12.11
CA GLU A 290 4.89 17.96 -11.28
C GLU A 290 5.11 16.85 -10.24
N PHE A 291 6.24 16.13 -10.36
CA PHE A 291 6.51 14.85 -9.67
C PHE A 291 5.47 13.78 -10.05
N VAL A 292 5.21 12.79 -9.18
CA VAL A 292 4.26 11.71 -9.48
C VAL A 292 2.81 12.20 -9.46
N THR A 293 2.01 11.73 -10.41
CA THR A 293 0.59 12.03 -10.62
C THR A 293 -0.25 11.58 -9.43
N GLU A 294 -0.04 10.33 -8.98
CA GLU A 294 -0.68 9.78 -7.79
C GLU A 294 0.25 10.02 -6.59
N TRP A 295 0.11 11.19 -5.96
CA TRP A 295 1.01 11.69 -4.93
C TRP A 295 1.39 10.65 -3.87
N ASN A 296 2.67 10.63 -3.50
CA ASN A 296 3.25 9.75 -2.47
C ASN A 296 2.91 8.23 -2.57
N SER A 297 2.27 7.74 -3.64
CA SER A 297 1.66 6.40 -3.71
C SER A 297 2.59 5.28 -3.23
N ASN A 298 2.23 4.63 -2.12
CA ASN A 298 2.98 3.51 -1.57
C ASN A 298 2.91 2.25 -2.46
N ALA A 299 1.92 2.18 -3.36
CA ALA A 299 1.76 1.11 -4.32
C ALA A 299 2.51 1.38 -5.65
N TYR A 300 2.58 2.65 -6.10
CA TYR A 300 3.09 2.98 -7.44
C TYR A 300 4.47 3.62 -7.47
N ILE A 301 4.92 4.32 -6.43
CA ILE A 301 6.32 4.78 -6.35
C ILE A 301 7.31 3.59 -6.53
N PRO A 302 7.08 2.40 -5.94
CA PRO A 302 7.91 1.23 -6.24
C PRO A 302 7.93 0.88 -7.72
N ILE A 303 6.80 1.01 -8.44
CA ILE A 303 6.71 0.74 -9.87
C ILE A 303 7.41 1.83 -10.69
N ASP A 304 7.34 3.10 -10.30
CA ASP A 304 8.10 4.17 -10.96
C ASP A 304 9.61 3.95 -10.78
N VAL A 305 10.04 3.59 -9.57
CA VAL A 305 11.43 3.23 -9.27
C VAL A 305 11.88 1.98 -10.04
N HIS A 306 10.96 1.04 -10.30
CA HIS A 306 11.22 -0.09 -11.20
C HIS A 306 11.65 0.41 -12.58
N GLY A 307 10.89 1.36 -13.15
CA GLY A 307 11.21 2.01 -14.42
C GLY A 307 12.53 2.77 -14.38
N PHE A 308 12.67 3.73 -13.45
CA PHE A 308 13.88 4.56 -13.35
C PHE A 308 15.13 3.72 -13.11
N GLY A 309 15.06 2.74 -12.20
CA GLY A 309 16.18 1.87 -11.86
C GLY A 309 16.63 1.04 -13.06
N PHE A 310 15.72 0.42 -13.82
CA PHE A 310 16.11 -0.33 -15.01
C PHE A 310 16.59 0.55 -16.15
N LEU A 311 15.99 1.73 -16.36
CA LEU A 311 16.49 2.69 -17.35
C LEU A 311 17.92 3.14 -17.01
N TYR A 312 18.19 3.47 -15.73
CA TYR A 312 19.52 3.80 -15.22
C TYR A 312 20.51 2.64 -15.44
N ASN A 313 20.10 1.39 -15.16
CA ASN A 313 20.95 0.21 -15.28
C ASN A 313 21.31 -0.20 -16.72
N LEU A 314 20.49 0.22 -17.69
CA LEU A 314 20.55 -0.24 -19.09
C LEU A 314 20.99 0.84 -20.09
N THR A 315 21.09 2.09 -19.64
CA THR A 315 21.63 3.22 -20.42
C THR A 315 23.09 3.46 -20.09
N ASP A 316 23.84 3.99 -21.07
CA ASP A 316 25.24 4.40 -20.83
C ASP A 316 25.28 5.68 -19.99
N LYS A 317 26.27 5.80 -19.10
CA LYS A 317 26.34 6.87 -18.08
C LYS A 317 26.29 8.29 -18.65
N ASP A 318 26.83 8.50 -19.84
CA ASP A 318 26.90 9.84 -20.45
C ASP A 318 25.65 10.18 -21.30
N THR A 319 24.59 9.36 -21.25
CA THR A 319 23.37 9.59 -22.03
C THR A 319 22.36 10.46 -21.27
N PRO A 320 21.59 11.33 -21.96
CA PRO A 320 20.56 12.15 -21.31
C PRO A 320 19.54 11.33 -20.52
N LEU A 321 19.13 10.15 -21.03
CA LEU A 321 18.18 9.27 -20.33
C LEU A 321 18.76 8.68 -19.03
N HIS A 322 20.06 8.38 -18.98
CA HIS A 322 20.71 7.94 -17.75
C HIS A 322 20.65 9.02 -16.66
N GLU A 323 20.99 10.26 -17.02
CA GLU A 323 20.94 11.41 -16.11
C GLU A 323 19.50 11.73 -15.66
N LYS A 324 18.52 11.64 -16.57
CA LYS A 324 17.09 11.79 -16.23
C LYS A 324 16.65 10.71 -15.24
N ALA A 325 17.00 9.44 -15.48
CA ALA A 325 16.68 8.33 -14.58
C ALA A 325 17.32 8.52 -13.19
N LYS A 326 18.61 8.90 -13.14
CA LYS A 326 19.30 9.20 -11.88
C LYS A 326 18.62 10.34 -11.13
N LYS A 327 18.31 11.44 -11.82
CA LYS A 327 17.61 12.58 -11.23
C LYS A 327 16.25 12.16 -10.66
N ALA A 328 15.48 11.34 -11.38
CA ALA A 328 14.19 10.85 -10.91
C ALA A 328 14.32 9.97 -9.65
N LEU A 329 15.32 9.08 -9.60
CA LEU A 329 15.65 8.31 -8.39
C LEU A 329 16.00 9.22 -7.21
N ASP A 330 16.81 10.27 -7.43
CA ASP A 330 17.15 11.24 -6.39
C ASP A 330 15.90 12.00 -5.88
N MET A 331 14.96 12.34 -6.77
CA MET A 331 13.70 13.00 -6.41
C MET A 331 12.80 12.10 -5.56
N VAL A 332 12.65 10.83 -5.95
CA VAL A 332 11.91 9.84 -5.15
C VAL A 332 12.59 9.64 -3.80
N ALA A 333 13.92 9.49 -3.76
CA ALA A 333 14.67 9.30 -2.52
C ALA A 333 14.47 10.47 -1.54
N TYR A 334 14.41 11.71 -2.03
CA TYR A 334 14.04 12.87 -1.21
C TYR A 334 12.60 12.76 -0.69
N SER A 335 11.63 12.49 -1.57
CA SER A 335 10.22 12.42 -1.18
C SER A 335 9.94 11.33 -0.13
N ILE A 336 10.48 10.13 -0.32
CA ILE A 336 10.24 9.02 0.62
C ILE A 336 10.91 9.26 1.97
N THR A 337 12.08 9.91 2.03
CA THR A 337 12.73 10.23 3.32
C THR A 337 12.01 11.32 4.08
N MET A 338 11.43 12.31 3.38
CA MET A 338 10.57 13.33 3.99
C MET A 338 9.30 12.74 4.60
N ASN A 339 8.70 11.74 3.95
CA ASN A 339 7.47 11.09 4.40
C ASN A 339 7.69 9.82 5.25
N ALA A 340 8.93 9.40 5.45
CA ALA A 340 9.26 8.24 6.28
C ALA A 340 9.07 8.54 7.77
N HIS A 341 8.54 7.57 8.52
CA HIS A 341 8.42 7.57 9.97
C HIS A 341 8.71 6.16 10.49
N LYS A 342 9.69 6.03 11.40
CA LYS A 342 10.13 4.74 11.97
C LYS A 342 10.34 3.60 10.94
N GLY A 343 10.87 3.94 9.77
CA GLY A 343 11.23 2.96 8.73
C GLY A 343 10.14 2.66 7.69
N VAL A 344 8.95 3.23 7.81
CA VAL A 344 7.86 3.09 6.84
C VAL A 344 7.42 4.47 6.33
N VAL A 345 6.84 4.55 5.14
CA VAL A 345 6.30 5.82 4.62
C VAL A 345 4.88 6.00 5.13
N MET A 346 4.65 7.01 5.98
CA MET A 346 3.37 7.26 6.66
C MET A 346 2.87 8.67 6.32
N THR A 347 2.06 8.77 5.28
CA THR A 347 1.59 10.05 4.72
C THR A 347 0.24 9.88 4.03
N SER A 348 -0.32 10.96 3.48
CA SER A 348 -1.47 10.86 2.58
C SER A 348 -1.04 10.28 1.22
N PHE A 349 -1.92 9.53 0.56
CA PHE A 349 -1.60 8.84 -0.70
C PHE A 349 -2.65 9.10 -1.78
N GLY A 350 -2.21 9.41 -3.00
CA GLY A 350 -3.11 9.52 -4.15
C GLY A 350 -3.62 8.18 -4.65
N ARG A 351 -2.84 7.14 -4.35
CA ARG A 351 -3.20 5.76 -4.62
C ARG A 351 -2.67 4.86 -3.53
N THR A 352 -3.57 4.03 -3.00
CA THR A 352 -3.21 2.97 -2.07
C THR A 352 -4.27 1.87 -2.09
N TYR A 353 -3.93 0.70 -1.55
CA TYR A 353 -4.89 -0.37 -1.30
C TYR A 353 -4.82 -0.78 0.18
N GLU A 354 -5.84 -1.51 0.62
CA GLU A 354 -5.96 -1.92 2.02
C GLU A 354 -4.74 -2.70 2.52
N LYS A 355 -4.15 -3.55 1.66
CA LYS A 355 -2.96 -4.32 2.00
C LYS A 355 -1.72 -3.44 2.22
N GLU A 356 -1.55 -2.34 1.49
CA GLU A 356 -0.46 -1.40 1.73
C GLU A 356 -0.74 -0.49 2.92
N LEU A 357 -1.98 -0.03 3.11
CA LEU A 357 -2.38 0.82 4.25
C LEU A 357 -2.18 0.12 5.61
N LYS A 358 -2.52 -1.16 5.68
CA LYS A 358 -2.44 -1.96 6.91
C LYS A 358 -1.12 -2.73 7.02
N GLY A 359 -0.55 -3.14 5.89
CA GLY A 359 0.66 -3.94 5.79
C GLY A 359 1.94 -3.14 5.54
N ASN A 360 2.12 -2.02 6.24
CA ASN A 360 3.20 -1.05 6.01
C ASN A 360 4.62 -1.67 5.99
N ASP A 361 4.88 -2.67 6.83
CA ASP A 361 6.20 -3.31 6.95
C ASP A 361 6.56 -4.21 5.76
N ASN A 362 5.57 -4.60 4.95
CA ASN A 362 5.76 -5.45 3.78
C ASN A 362 5.59 -4.72 2.45
N THR A 363 5.49 -3.39 2.44
CA THR A 363 5.32 -2.63 1.19
C THR A 363 6.63 -2.54 0.41
N GLY A 364 6.54 -2.36 -0.91
CA GLY A 364 7.71 -2.12 -1.76
C GLY A 364 8.48 -0.87 -1.35
N ILE A 365 7.78 0.20 -0.96
CA ILE A 365 8.40 1.48 -0.58
C ILE A 365 9.21 1.36 0.72
N THR A 366 8.79 0.50 1.65
CA THR A 366 9.55 0.15 2.86
C THR A 366 10.87 -0.55 2.51
N THR A 367 10.87 -1.46 1.54
CA THR A 367 12.11 -2.10 1.05
C THR A 367 13.03 -1.11 0.32
N LEU A 368 12.47 -0.11 -0.39
CA LEU A 368 13.29 0.95 -0.99
C LEU A 368 14.07 1.73 0.06
N LEU A 369 13.42 2.12 1.16
CA LEU A 369 14.10 2.78 2.29
C LEU A 369 15.24 1.90 2.84
N TYR A 370 15.03 0.58 2.92
CA TYR A 370 16.03 -0.34 3.47
C TYR A 370 17.28 -0.35 2.60
N ILE A 371 17.11 -0.56 1.30
CA ILE A 371 18.22 -0.61 0.35
C ILE A 371 18.97 0.73 0.36
N LEU A 372 18.25 1.85 0.24
CA LEU A 372 18.86 3.18 0.10
C LEU A 372 19.53 3.67 1.39
N TYR A 373 18.86 3.55 2.55
CA TYR A 373 19.25 4.25 3.78
C TYR A 373 19.39 3.35 5.02
N ASN A 374 19.32 2.02 4.87
CA ASN A 374 19.29 1.09 6.01
C ASN A 374 18.16 1.42 7.01
N ALA A 375 17.05 1.94 6.50
CA ALA A 375 15.86 2.32 7.26
C ALA A 375 14.66 1.59 6.66
N GLY A 376 13.76 1.03 7.47
CA GLY A 376 12.71 0.16 6.95
C GLY A 376 13.14 -1.29 6.88
N HIS A 377 12.41 -2.10 6.12
CA HIS A 377 12.38 -3.56 6.31
C HIS A 377 12.46 -4.31 4.98
N LEU A 378 12.90 -5.55 5.06
CA LEU A 378 12.93 -6.47 3.92
C LEU A 378 11.62 -7.27 3.85
N ASN A 379 11.20 -7.59 2.63
CA ASN A 379 10.05 -8.46 2.34
C ASN A 379 10.40 -9.46 1.23
N CYS A 380 9.43 -10.29 0.82
CA CYS A 380 9.61 -11.31 -0.21
C CYS A 380 9.10 -10.89 -1.61
N ASP A 381 8.75 -9.62 -1.80
CA ASP A 381 8.33 -9.06 -3.10
C ASP A 381 9.51 -8.33 -3.76
N GLY A 382 9.64 -8.51 -5.07
CA GLY A 382 10.71 -7.93 -5.87
C GLY A 382 10.36 -6.63 -6.58
N ALA A 383 9.07 -6.27 -6.70
CA ALA A 383 8.64 -5.13 -7.51
C ALA A 383 9.28 -3.81 -7.04
N GLY A 384 9.90 -3.06 -7.97
CA GLY A 384 10.62 -1.82 -7.68
C GLY A 384 12.01 -2.02 -7.08
N SER A 385 12.08 -2.78 -5.99
CA SER A 385 13.32 -2.96 -5.22
C SER A 385 14.39 -3.75 -5.97
N ILE A 386 14.00 -4.68 -6.85
CA ILE A 386 14.94 -5.45 -7.68
C ILE A 386 15.80 -4.54 -8.56
N ALA A 387 15.25 -3.46 -9.10
CA ALA A 387 15.96 -2.55 -9.98
C ALA A 387 17.11 -1.82 -9.23
N LEU A 388 16.89 -1.48 -7.95
CA LEU A 388 17.93 -0.91 -7.08
C LEU A 388 18.91 -1.96 -6.56
N ALA A 389 18.45 -3.19 -6.34
CA ALA A 389 19.29 -4.27 -5.85
C ALA A 389 20.35 -4.71 -6.85
N VAL A 390 20.06 -4.58 -8.14
CA VAL A 390 20.98 -4.93 -9.24
C VAL A 390 21.71 -3.72 -9.85
N SER A 391 21.56 -2.53 -9.27
CA SER A 391 22.18 -1.29 -9.74
C SER A 391 23.47 -0.92 -9.00
N ASP A 392 24.19 0.06 -9.53
CA ASP A 392 25.25 0.79 -8.81
C ASP A 392 24.77 2.15 -8.25
N TYR A 393 23.47 2.45 -8.33
CA TYR A 393 22.90 3.74 -7.91
C TYR A 393 23.04 3.96 -6.39
N THR A 394 23.47 5.15 -5.97
CA THR A 394 23.46 5.53 -4.54
C THR A 394 22.69 6.83 -4.39
N ALA A 395 21.72 6.85 -3.48
CA ALA A 395 20.98 8.06 -3.17
C ALA A 395 21.84 9.06 -2.37
N PRO A 396 21.53 10.37 -2.43
CA PRO A 396 22.22 11.40 -1.63
C PRO A 396 22.09 11.13 -0.12
N GLU A 397 23.21 11.00 0.58
CA GLU A 397 23.25 10.59 1.99
C GLU A 397 22.63 11.65 2.91
N GLU A 398 22.68 12.92 2.53
CA GLU A 398 22.08 14.03 3.29
C GLU A 398 20.57 13.89 3.50
N TYR A 399 19.87 13.11 2.66
CA TYR A 399 18.44 12.88 2.80
C TYR A 399 18.10 11.97 3.99
N ARG A 400 19.07 11.18 4.50
CA ARG A 400 18.85 10.29 5.65
C ARG A 400 18.37 11.04 6.89
N GLU A 401 18.82 12.29 7.07
CA GLU A 401 18.43 13.13 8.22
C GLU A 401 16.92 13.44 8.25
N ASN A 402 16.23 13.36 7.11
CA ASN A 402 14.79 13.62 7.03
C ASN A 402 13.96 12.48 7.61
N ILE A 403 14.48 11.26 7.70
CA ILE A 403 13.72 10.09 8.17
C ILE A 403 13.32 10.24 9.63
N ASN A 404 14.26 10.70 10.48
CA ASN A 404 14.05 10.87 11.92
C ASN A 404 14.49 12.28 12.34
N PRO A 405 13.62 13.30 12.16
CA PRO A 405 13.95 14.66 12.55
C PRO A 405 14.07 14.78 14.07
N LYS A 406 15.04 15.58 14.53
CA LYS A 406 15.32 15.80 15.96
C LYS A 406 14.31 16.73 16.64
N GLU A 407 13.67 17.59 15.85
CA GLU A 407 12.67 18.56 16.29
C GLU A 407 11.39 18.33 15.49
N ASN A 408 10.30 18.98 15.92
CA ASN A 408 9.08 19.02 15.14
C ASN A 408 9.38 19.60 13.75
N MET A 409 8.99 18.86 12.72
CA MET A 409 9.20 19.21 11.32
C MET A 409 7.85 19.38 10.65
N ILE A 410 7.65 20.52 9.99
CA ILE A 410 6.54 20.70 9.06
C ILE A 410 7.10 20.59 7.64
N PHE A 411 6.46 19.78 6.81
CA PHE A 411 6.78 19.67 5.40
C PHE A 411 5.52 19.91 4.56
N MET A 412 5.58 20.90 3.68
CA MET A 412 4.47 21.24 2.79
C MET A 412 4.94 21.26 1.36
N ASN A 413 4.24 20.57 0.46
CA ASN A 413 4.53 20.55 -0.97
C ASN A 413 3.26 20.41 -1.80
N THR A 414 3.39 20.54 -3.12
CA THR A 414 2.31 20.26 -4.08
C THR A 414 2.80 19.20 -5.06
N GLN A 415 1.95 18.21 -5.35
CA GLN A 415 2.25 17.10 -6.26
C GLN A 415 1.08 16.86 -7.23
N GLY A 416 1.38 16.11 -8.29
CA GLY A 416 0.40 15.56 -9.22
C GLY A 416 0.07 16.47 -10.40
N TYR A 417 -0.56 15.88 -11.42
CA TYR A 417 -0.88 16.51 -12.71
C TYR A 417 -1.57 17.88 -12.56
N GLU A 418 -1.04 18.94 -13.18
CA GLU A 418 -1.54 20.32 -13.02
C GLU A 418 -1.52 20.81 -11.56
N ARG A 419 -0.56 20.33 -10.75
CA ARG A 419 -0.40 20.68 -9.32
C ARG A 419 -1.65 20.36 -8.51
N HIS A 420 -2.20 19.17 -8.75
CA HIS A 420 -3.55 18.81 -8.37
C HIS A 420 -3.79 18.75 -6.84
N VAL A 421 -2.76 18.52 -6.02
CA VAL A 421 -2.92 18.33 -4.57
C VAL A 421 -1.84 19.02 -3.75
N ASN A 422 -2.29 19.70 -2.70
CA ASN A 422 -1.46 20.28 -1.67
C ASN A 422 -1.32 19.30 -0.51
N LEU A 423 -0.12 19.15 0.05
CA LEU A 423 0.19 18.17 1.07
C LEU A 423 0.79 18.89 2.27
N TYR A 424 0.35 18.50 3.46
CA TYR A 424 0.86 19.02 4.73
C TYR A 424 1.23 17.84 5.62
N LEU A 425 2.49 17.78 6.05
CA LEU A 425 2.99 16.80 6.98
C LEU A 425 3.58 17.49 8.21
N TYR A 426 3.21 17.02 9.39
CA TYR A 426 3.83 17.32 10.67
C TYR A 426 4.41 16.03 11.23
N LYS A 427 5.68 16.03 11.59
CA LYS A 427 6.26 14.87 12.30
C LYS A 427 7.38 15.24 13.24
N ASN A 428 7.63 14.37 14.20
CA ASN A 428 8.84 14.32 14.99
C ASN A 428 9.33 12.87 15.06
N GLN A 429 10.25 12.56 15.97
CA GLN A 429 10.77 11.19 16.13
C GLN A 429 9.71 10.17 16.61
N ASP A 430 8.62 10.64 17.25
CA ASP A 430 7.67 9.80 17.97
C ASP A 430 6.34 9.64 17.22
N VAL A 431 5.90 10.67 16.47
CA VAL A 431 4.61 10.67 15.79
C VAL A 431 4.63 11.47 14.47
N VAL A 432 3.75 11.10 13.55
CA VAL A 432 3.47 11.80 12.29
C VAL A 432 1.97 12.02 12.10
N LEU A 433 1.62 13.15 11.49
CA LEU A 433 0.30 13.49 10.99
C LEU A 433 0.43 14.14 9.60
N SER A 434 -0.23 13.58 8.59
CA SER A 434 -0.19 14.10 7.23
C SER A 434 -1.58 14.21 6.62
N THR A 435 -1.81 15.27 5.85
CA THR A 435 -3.09 15.57 5.18
C THR A 435 -2.90 15.96 3.72
N ALA A 436 -3.72 15.40 2.82
CA ALA A 436 -3.98 15.95 1.49
C ALA A 436 -4.98 17.11 1.63
N VAL A 437 -4.46 18.32 1.59
CA VAL A 437 -5.20 19.55 1.90
C VAL A 437 -6.14 19.90 0.76
N GLN A 438 -7.42 20.01 1.08
CA GLN A 438 -8.49 20.47 0.18
C GLN A 438 -8.55 19.73 -1.15
N TYR A 439 -8.20 18.44 -1.16
CA TYR A 439 -8.25 17.64 -2.37
C TYR A 439 -9.71 17.35 -2.75
N LYS A 440 -10.19 18.04 -3.79
CA LYS A 440 -11.51 17.85 -4.43
C LYS A 440 -12.67 17.65 -3.42
N PRO A 441 -12.87 18.60 -2.49
CA PRO A 441 -13.83 18.43 -1.41
C PRO A 441 -15.24 18.13 -1.92
N PHE A 442 -15.92 17.21 -1.24
CA PHE A 442 -17.33 16.82 -1.48
C PHE A 442 -17.59 16.19 -2.86
N LYS A 443 -16.55 15.83 -3.61
CA LYS A 443 -16.67 15.06 -4.84
C LYS A 443 -16.61 13.57 -4.54
N LYS A 444 -17.11 12.76 -5.48
CA LYS A 444 -16.86 11.32 -5.46
C LYS A 444 -15.36 11.08 -5.49
N GLY A 445 -14.87 10.26 -4.58
CA GLY A 445 -13.48 9.82 -4.57
C GLY A 445 -13.30 8.49 -5.29
N TYR A 446 -12.10 7.97 -5.18
CA TYR A 446 -11.66 6.71 -5.75
C TYR A 446 -10.76 5.95 -4.78
N GLN A 447 -9.44 6.10 -4.82
CA GLN A 447 -8.50 5.35 -3.97
C GLN A 447 -7.58 6.27 -3.14
N GLU A 448 -7.99 7.53 -3.00
CA GLU A 448 -7.22 8.54 -2.30
C GLU A 448 -7.35 8.38 -0.80
N HIS A 449 -6.19 8.41 -0.14
CA HIS A 449 -6.02 8.36 1.30
C HIS A 449 -5.66 9.77 1.79
N ILE A 450 -6.60 10.42 2.47
CA ILE A 450 -6.56 11.86 2.69
C ILE A 450 -5.80 12.25 3.95
N VAL A 451 -5.88 11.47 5.02
CA VAL A 451 -5.26 11.80 6.31
C VAL A 451 -4.65 10.56 6.93
N GLN A 452 -3.43 10.69 7.45
CA GLN A 452 -2.69 9.62 8.12
C GLN A 452 -2.10 10.14 9.42
N ALA A 453 -2.42 9.50 10.54
CA ALA A 453 -1.69 9.64 11.79
C ALA A 453 -0.98 8.32 12.12
N ALA A 454 0.24 8.36 12.63
CA ALA A 454 0.97 7.16 13.02
C ALA A 454 2.01 7.39 14.11
N ILE A 455 2.08 6.46 15.06
CA ILE A 455 3.18 6.33 16.02
C ILE A 455 4.24 5.36 15.46
N ASP A 456 3.80 4.30 14.79
CA ASP A 456 4.62 3.33 14.06
C ASP A 456 3.84 2.69 12.90
N SER A 457 4.34 1.60 12.31
CA SER A 457 3.74 0.91 11.15
C SER A 457 2.35 0.30 11.40
N THR A 458 1.97 0.10 12.66
CA THR A 458 0.74 -0.60 13.08
C THR A 458 -0.17 0.24 13.98
N ALA A 459 0.41 1.07 14.86
CA ALA A 459 -0.28 2.01 15.72
C ALA A 459 -0.56 3.31 14.94
N GLN A 460 -1.65 3.30 14.20
CA GLN A 460 -2.03 4.36 13.27
C GLN A 460 -3.52 4.72 13.38
N ALA A 461 -3.88 5.88 12.82
CA ALA A 461 -5.28 6.21 12.59
C ALA A 461 -5.49 7.00 11.29
N PHE A 462 -6.62 6.75 10.64
CA PHE A 462 -7.11 7.55 9.51
C PHE A 462 -8.63 7.52 9.43
N VAL A 463 -9.22 8.47 8.72
CA VAL A 463 -10.68 8.57 8.53
C VAL A 463 -11.00 8.53 7.04
N ASN A 464 -12.06 7.80 6.68
CA ASN A 464 -12.61 7.80 5.33
C ASN A 464 -14.14 7.68 5.34
N HIS A 465 -14.74 8.05 4.20
CA HIS A 465 -16.10 7.62 3.86
C HIS A 465 -15.97 6.34 3.03
N PRO A 466 -16.47 5.17 3.48
CA PRO A 466 -16.31 3.91 2.75
C PRO A 466 -16.96 3.96 1.36
N GLY A 467 -16.33 3.30 0.37
CA GLY A 467 -16.91 3.11 -0.96
C GLY A 467 -17.92 1.96 -1.03
N GLU A 468 -17.84 1.03 -0.09
CA GLU A 468 -18.74 -0.11 0.07
C GLU A 468 -18.87 -0.49 1.55
N VAL A 469 -19.95 -1.18 1.93
CA VAL A 469 -20.23 -1.55 3.34
C VAL A 469 -19.55 -2.84 3.78
N GLN A 470 -18.87 -3.53 2.87
CA GLN A 470 -18.32 -4.86 3.10
C GLN A 470 -16.80 -4.76 3.30
N PRO A 471 -16.28 -5.00 4.53
CA PRO A 471 -14.85 -5.10 4.77
C PRO A 471 -14.19 -6.20 3.93
N TYR A 472 -12.93 -6.00 3.54
CA TYR A 472 -12.19 -6.90 2.64
C TYR A 472 -12.89 -7.12 1.28
N GLY A 473 -13.69 -6.15 0.85
CA GLY A 473 -14.27 -6.13 -0.49
C GLY A 473 -13.28 -5.61 -1.54
N THR A 474 -13.65 -5.82 -2.81
CA THR A 474 -12.81 -5.50 -3.97
C THR A 474 -13.19 -4.18 -4.64
N GLY A 475 -14.06 -3.38 -4.00
CA GLY A 475 -14.48 -2.08 -4.51
C GLY A 475 -13.29 -1.14 -4.74
N ARG A 476 -13.47 -0.13 -5.58
CA ARG A 476 -12.52 0.98 -5.72
C ARG A 476 -13.35 2.27 -5.80
N PRO A 477 -13.57 2.99 -4.68
CA PRO A 477 -13.06 2.73 -3.32
C PRO A 477 -13.63 1.45 -2.70
N ASN A 478 -12.91 0.84 -1.75
CA ASN A 478 -13.45 -0.21 -0.89
C ASN A 478 -13.82 0.34 0.50
N PHE A 479 -13.98 -0.54 1.48
CA PHE A 479 -14.32 -0.19 2.86
C PHE A 479 -13.26 0.70 3.53
N TRP A 480 -11.96 0.44 3.33
CA TRP A 480 -10.86 1.15 4.02
C TRP A 480 -9.97 2.00 3.10
N ALA A 481 -9.79 1.57 1.86
CA ALA A 481 -8.93 2.20 0.87
C ALA A 481 -9.75 3.10 -0.07
N GLY A 482 -9.48 4.39 0.03
CA GLY A 482 -10.16 5.43 -0.73
C GLY A 482 -11.35 6.04 -0.01
N ASN A 483 -12.09 6.87 -0.75
CA ASN A 483 -13.25 7.58 -0.22
C ASN A 483 -14.43 7.50 -1.21
N GLY A 484 -15.60 7.07 -0.76
CA GLY A 484 -16.83 7.17 -1.54
C GLY A 484 -17.12 8.63 -1.94
N GLU A 485 -16.97 9.53 -0.98
CA GLU A 485 -16.98 10.98 -1.18
C GLU A 485 -15.89 11.62 -0.31
N LEU A 486 -15.15 12.56 -0.90
CA LEU A 486 -13.96 13.16 -0.31
C LEU A 486 -14.33 14.24 0.72
N PRO A 487 -13.61 14.33 1.85
CA PRO A 487 -13.77 15.43 2.78
C PRO A 487 -13.13 16.71 2.25
N LEU A 488 -13.55 17.85 2.80
CA LEU A 488 -12.69 19.02 2.88
C LEU A 488 -11.77 18.82 4.08
N ALA A 489 -10.50 18.49 3.81
CA ALA A 489 -9.49 18.26 4.83
C ALA A 489 -8.47 19.41 4.91
N VAL A 490 -8.13 19.81 6.12
CA VAL A 490 -7.09 20.81 6.41
C VAL A 490 -6.28 20.36 7.63
N GLN A 491 -5.09 20.93 7.79
CA GLN A 491 -4.21 20.63 8.93
C GLN A 491 -3.46 21.90 9.34
N ASP A 492 -3.30 22.05 10.65
CA ASP A 492 -2.28 22.92 11.23
C ASP A 492 -1.49 22.10 12.25
N LYS A 493 -0.19 21.92 11.99
CA LYS A 493 0.72 21.17 12.85
C LYS A 493 0.16 19.79 13.23
N ASP A 494 -0.11 19.61 14.51
CA ASP A 494 -0.52 18.40 15.22
C ASP A 494 -2.04 18.12 15.16
N LEU A 495 -2.83 18.95 14.46
CA LEU A 495 -4.28 18.83 14.38
C LEU A 495 -4.78 18.93 12.93
N ALA A 496 -5.50 17.89 12.50
CA ALA A 496 -6.18 17.81 11.21
C ALA A 496 -7.70 17.83 11.41
N VAL A 497 -8.41 18.48 10.49
CA VAL A 497 -9.88 18.58 10.45
C VAL A 497 -10.36 18.06 9.11
N MET A 498 -11.36 17.17 9.13
CA MET A 498 -12.01 16.62 7.94
C MET A 498 -13.50 16.90 8.01
N VAL A 499 -14.00 17.74 7.11
CA VAL A 499 -15.42 18.07 6.96
C VAL A 499 -16.01 17.19 5.88
N TYR A 500 -17.02 16.40 6.22
CA TYR A 500 -17.77 15.55 5.29
C TYR A 500 -19.16 16.14 5.01
N ARG A 501 -19.57 16.07 3.75
CA ARG A 501 -20.91 16.41 3.23
C ARG A 501 -21.32 15.36 2.21
N ILE A 502 -21.85 14.24 2.69
CA ILE A 502 -22.18 13.08 1.87
C ILE A 502 -23.53 13.28 1.16
N SER A 503 -23.53 13.12 -0.16
CA SER A 503 -24.71 13.28 -1.01
C SER A 503 -25.81 12.27 -0.66
N LYS A 504 -27.09 12.67 -0.73
CA LYS A 504 -28.25 11.80 -0.41
C LYS A 504 -28.37 10.57 -1.32
N GLU A 505 -27.80 10.65 -2.51
CA GLU A 505 -27.72 9.59 -3.51
C GLU A 505 -26.75 8.48 -3.10
N ASN A 506 -25.82 8.78 -2.20
CA ASN A 506 -24.93 7.79 -1.64
C ASN A 506 -25.67 6.92 -0.63
N ARG A 507 -25.51 5.59 -0.76
CA ARG A 507 -26.21 4.64 0.11
C ARG A 507 -25.58 4.53 1.49
N ILE A 508 -24.32 4.93 1.61
CA ILE A 508 -23.60 4.94 2.88
C ILE A 508 -23.72 6.34 3.46
N ASP A 509 -24.15 6.42 4.71
CA ASP A 509 -24.46 7.65 5.42
C ASP A 509 -23.69 7.79 6.73
N PHE A 510 -22.58 7.06 6.85
CA PHE A 510 -21.63 7.17 7.95
C PHE A 510 -20.21 7.37 7.42
N THR A 511 -19.34 7.81 8.32
CA THR A 511 -17.89 7.86 8.12
C THR A 511 -17.24 7.10 9.26
N HIS A 512 -16.01 6.62 9.08
CA HIS A 512 -15.36 5.86 10.13
C HIS A 512 -13.86 6.15 10.22
N ALA A 513 -13.30 5.91 11.40
CA ALA A 513 -11.88 5.90 11.63
C ALA A 513 -11.37 4.46 11.71
N TYR A 514 -10.30 4.18 10.97
CA TYR A 514 -9.45 3.03 11.23
C TYR A 514 -8.52 3.38 12.40
N MET A 515 -8.58 2.64 13.49
CA MET A 515 -7.73 2.79 14.67
C MET A 515 -7.63 1.43 15.38
N PRO A 516 -6.68 0.56 14.98
CA PRO A 516 -6.54 -0.80 15.50
C PRO A 516 -6.08 -0.77 16.96
N LEU A 517 -7.02 -0.74 17.90
CA LEU A 517 -6.77 -0.53 19.33
C LEU A 517 -5.85 -1.60 19.94
N GLY A 518 -5.82 -2.80 19.35
CA GLY A 518 -4.93 -3.90 19.76
C GLY A 518 -3.44 -3.65 19.49
N GLU A 519 -3.10 -2.66 18.67
CA GLU A 519 -1.71 -2.28 18.37
C GLU A 519 -1.17 -1.16 19.26
N PHE A 520 -2.01 -0.63 20.16
CA PHE A 520 -1.65 0.38 21.15
C PHE A 520 -1.49 -0.25 22.55
N GLU A 521 -0.78 0.43 23.44
CA GLU A 521 -0.51 -0.06 24.81
C GLU A 521 -1.68 0.24 25.76
N ALA A 522 -2.35 1.37 25.56
CA ALA A 522 -3.56 1.73 26.27
C ALA A 522 -4.44 2.65 25.41
N TYR A 523 -5.74 2.64 25.68
CA TYR A 523 -6.69 3.56 25.06
C TYR A 523 -7.79 3.99 26.04
N ILE A 524 -8.40 5.14 25.76
CA ILE A 524 -9.57 5.67 26.46
C ILE A 524 -10.62 6.02 25.41
N LEU A 525 -11.85 5.56 25.64
CA LEU A 525 -13.03 5.84 24.81
C LEU A 525 -14.00 6.69 25.61
N GLU A 526 -14.59 7.67 24.93
CA GLU A 526 -15.72 8.49 25.40
C GLU A 526 -16.76 8.52 24.27
N SER A 527 -17.92 9.15 24.49
CA SER A 527 -19.02 9.13 23.51
C SER A 527 -18.67 9.74 22.14
N ASP A 528 -17.74 10.69 22.12
CA ASP A 528 -17.41 11.48 20.92
C ASP A 528 -15.92 11.50 20.59
N LEU A 529 -15.09 10.74 21.32
CA LEU A 529 -13.66 10.68 21.08
C LEU A 529 -13.06 9.33 21.49
N ALA A 530 -11.92 9.02 20.89
CA ALA A 530 -11.02 7.95 21.29
C ALA A 530 -9.59 8.49 21.33
N ALA A 531 -8.81 8.00 22.29
CA ALA A 531 -7.39 8.33 22.41
C ALA A 531 -6.60 7.08 22.75
N ALA A 532 -5.44 6.89 22.16
CA ALA A 532 -4.56 5.77 22.46
C ALA A 532 -3.10 6.21 22.58
N GLU A 533 -2.35 5.50 23.43
CA GLU A 533 -0.91 5.70 23.64
C GLU A 533 -0.11 4.49 23.18
N LYS A 534 1.09 4.77 22.67
CA LYS A 534 2.16 3.80 22.45
C LYS A 534 3.50 4.52 22.48
N ASP A 535 4.51 3.88 23.05
CA ASP A 535 5.85 4.45 23.21
C ASP A 535 5.76 5.84 23.91
N GLU A 536 6.27 6.90 23.26
CA GLU A 536 6.30 8.27 23.76
C GLU A 536 5.24 9.17 23.10
N ALA A 537 4.22 8.60 22.46
CA ALA A 537 3.24 9.35 21.66
C ALA A 537 1.78 8.94 21.89
N TYR A 538 0.89 9.80 21.40
CA TYR A 538 -0.55 9.65 21.44
C TYR A 538 -1.19 9.94 20.07
N ILE A 539 -2.27 9.22 19.77
CA ILE A 539 -3.20 9.55 18.69
C ILE A 539 -4.59 9.70 19.29
N GLY A 540 -5.27 10.78 18.92
CA GLY A 540 -6.64 11.09 19.31
C GLY A 540 -7.52 11.35 18.11
N VAL A 541 -8.75 10.83 18.15
CA VAL A 541 -9.80 11.14 17.17
C VAL A 541 -11.05 11.66 17.89
N LYS A 542 -11.71 12.66 17.31
CA LYS A 542 -12.98 13.21 17.80
C LYS A 542 -13.92 13.41 16.62
N ALA A 543 -15.20 13.06 16.77
CA ALA A 543 -16.21 13.25 15.73
C ALA A 543 -17.41 14.04 16.26
N LEU A 544 -17.96 14.92 15.43
CA LEU A 544 -19.12 15.75 15.78
C LEU A 544 -20.35 14.90 16.15
N ASN A 545 -20.58 13.80 15.41
CA ASN A 545 -21.73 12.93 15.61
C ASN A 545 -21.47 11.73 16.53
N GLY A 546 -20.35 11.70 17.24
CA GLY A 546 -19.98 10.62 18.16
C GLY A 546 -18.98 9.62 17.55
N CYS A 547 -18.29 8.86 18.41
CA CYS A 547 -17.34 7.83 18.02
C CYS A 547 -17.77 6.48 18.61
N GLN A 548 -18.42 5.63 17.80
CA GLN A 548 -18.87 4.31 18.24
C GLN A 548 -17.84 3.23 17.88
N LEU A 549 -17.28 2.58 18.90
CA LEU A 549 -16.44 1.41 18.69
C LEU A 549 -17.25 0.23 18.15
N VAL A 550 -16.74 -0.38 17.07
CA VAL A 550 -17.20 -1.67 16.59
C VAL A 550 -16.55 -2.77 17.43
N GLU A 551 -17.33 -3.45 18.25
CA GLU A 551 -16.86 -4.52 19.16
C GLU A 551 -17.07 -5.94 18.60
N LYS A 552 -17.73 -6.05 17.45
CA LYS A 552 -18.10 -7.31 16.81
C LYS A 552 -17.83 -7.24 15.31
N GLY A 553 -17.61 -8.40 14.71
CA GLY A 553 -17.35 -8.49 13.28
C GLY A 553 -15.86 -8.53 12.92
N VAL A 554 -15.57 -8.70 11.64
CA VAL A 554 -14.19 -8.77 11.12
C VAL A 554 -13.35 -7.49 11.37
N THR A 555 -13.98 -6.36 11.65
CA THR A 555 -13.34 -5.08 11.99
C THR A 555 -13.34 -4.78 13.49
N ALA A 556 -13.73 -5.75 14.33
CA ALA A 556 -13.81 -5.56 15.77
C ALA A 556 -12.51 -4.98 16.35
N TYR A 557 -12.68 -3.96 17.20
CA TYR A 557 -11.62 -3.21 17.87
C TYR A 557 -10.65 -2.46 16.94
N ARG A 558 -11.04 -2.26 15.67
CA ARG A 558 -10.28 -1.47 14.67
C ARG A 558 -11.05 -0.29 14.10
N GLU A 559 -12.36 -0.27 14.28
CA GLU A 559 -13.25 0.66 13.61
C GLU A 559 -14.02 1.50 14.62
N LEU A 560 -13.97 2.82 14.41
CA LEU A 560 -14.80 3.79 15.12
C LEU A 560 -15.77 4.40 14.09
N VAL A 561 -17.06 4.11 14.20
CA VAL A 561 -18.10 4.63 13.31
C VAL A 561 -18.65 5.94 13.86
N SER A 562 -18.84 6.92 12.98
CA SER A 562 -19.62 8.12 13.24
C SER A 562 -20.71 8.27 12.18
N GLU A 563 -21.94 8.17 12.65
CA GLU A 563 -23.15 8.25 11.81
C GLU A 563 -23.35 9.66 11.25
N GLY A 564 -24.09 9.75 10.15
CA GLY A 564 -24.55 11.01 9.57
C GLY A 564 -23.77 11.47 8.34
N ARG A 565 -24.52 12.00 7.37
CA ARG A 565 -24.00 12.52 6.09
C ARG A 565 -23.19 13.80 6.23
N ASN A 566 -23.56 14.64 7.20
CA ASN A 566 -22.81 15.82 7.57
C ASN A 566 -22.08 15.49 8.86
N ASN A 567 -20.75 15.50 8.80
CA ASN A 567 -19.94 15.15 9.95
C ASN A 567 -18.61 15.91 9.89
N VAL A 568 -17.99 16.09 11.05
CA VAL A 568 -16.67 16.69 11.17
C VAL A 568 -15.83 15.78 12.06
N TRP A 569 -14.68 15.38 11.54
CA TRP A 569 -13.67 14.66 12.32
C TRP A 569 -12.48 15.56 12.62
N VAL A 570 -11.90 15.36 13.79
CA VAL A 570 -10.61 15.91 14.19
C VAL A 570 -9.68 14.75 14.51
N ILE A 571 -8.48 14.76 13.92
CA ILE A 571 -7.36 13.92 14.36
C ILE A 571 -6.33 14.82 15.00
N CYS A 572 -5.89 14.46 16.20
CA CYS A 572 -4.83 15.15 16.92
C CYS A 572 -3.75 14.15 17.32
N VAL A 573 -2.49 14.55 17.17
CA VAL A 573 -1.33 13.78 17.63
C VAL A 573 -0.61 14.53 18.72
N GLY A 574 0.12 13.82 19.59
CA GLY A 574 0.89 14.46 20.64
C GLY A 574 1.94 13.54 21.24
N THR A 575 2.79 14.09 22.09
CA THR A 575 3.91 13.37 22.73
C THR A 575 3.80 13.37 24.25
N LYS A 576 4.51 12.46 24.93
CA LYS A 576 4.65 12.44 26.40
C LYS A 576 5.29 13.70 26.96
N SER A 577 6.14 14.38 26.17
CA SER A 577 6.71 15.68 26.54
C SER A 577 5.68 16.80 26.58
N GLU A 578 4.66 16.76 25.72
CA GLU A 578 3.58 17.75 25.69
C GLU A 578 2.46 17.39 26.68
N TYR A 579 2.10 16.10 26.71
CA TYR A 579 1.05 15.55 27.55
C TYR A 579 1.62 14.43 28.42
N ARG A 580 1.86 14.73 29.71
CA ARG A 580 2.53 13.82 30.64
C ARG A 580 1.96 12.39 30.68
N ASP A 581 0.66 12.22 30.47
CA ASP A 581 -0.02 10.92 30.49
C ASP A 581 -1.26 10.95 29.58
N LEU A 582 -1.76 9.78 29.16
CA LEU A 582 -2.94 9.65 28.29
C LEU A 582 -4.17 10.39 28.83
N LYS A 583 -4.33 10.50 30.16
CA LYS A 583 -5.44 11.26 30.75
C LYS A 583 -5.31 12.76 30.49
N LYS A 584 -4.10 13.31 30.50
CA LYS A 584 -3.85 14.71 30.10
C LYS A 584 -4.10 14.94 28.63
N PHE A 585 -3.72 14.00 27.77
CA PHE A 585 -4.02 14.08 26.35
C PHE A 585 -5.54 14.02 26.08
N VAL A 586 -6.27 13.10 26.73
CA VAL A 586 -7.74 13.06 26.69
C VAL A 586 -8.36 14.35 27.20
N ALA A 587 -7.84 14.94 28.27
CA ALA A 587 -8.33 16.23 28.77
C ALA A 587 -8.15 17.35 27.74
N HIS A 588 -7.09 17.33 26.94
CA HIS A 588 -6.92 18.24 25.81
C HIS A 588 -7.97 17.98 24.72
N LEU A 589 -8.15 16.74 24.27
CA LEU A 589 -9.18 16.39 23.27
C LEU A 589 -10.60 16.78 23.71
N LYS A 590 -10.91 16.68 25.01
CA LYS A 590 -12.21 17.11 25.56
C LYS A 590 -12.43 18.62 25.50
N ASN A 591 -11.35 19.40 25.50
CA ASN A 591 -11.41 20.85 25.32
C ASN A 591 -11.51 21.27 23.86
N ILE A 592 -11.29 20.34 22.91
CA ILE A 592 -11.50 20.62 21.48
C ILE A 592 -13.01 20.72 21.24
N THR A 593 -13.47 21.88 20.78
CA THR A 593 -14.86 22.11 20.42
C THR A 593 -15.03 22.20 18.90
N ILE A 594 -16.06 21.57 18.37
CA ILE A 594 -16.44 21.62 16.96
C ILE A 594 -17.77 22.38 16.85
N GLN A 595 -17.80 23.43 16.04
CA GLN A 595 -19.02 24.14 15.67
C GLN A 595 -19.18 24.04 14.16
N ASP A 596 -20.34 23.56 13.69
CA ASP A 596 -20.67 23.43 12.27
C ASP A 596 -22.02 24.13 12.03
N ASP A 597 -22.00 25.21 11.25
CA ASP A 597 -23.21 25.94 10.86
C ASP A 597 -23.72 25.59 9.44
N GLY A 598 -23.05 24.64 8.79
CA GLY A 598 -23.32 24.20 7.42
C GLY A 598 -22.26 24.67 6.43
N ASP A 599 -22.05 25.99 6.34
CA ASP A 599 -21.13 26.62 5.38
C ASP A 599 -19.75 26.91 6.00
N HIS A 600 -19.68 26.93 7.33
CA HIS A 600 -18.48 27.20 8.12
C HIS A 600 -18.37 26.19 9.27
N VAL A 601 -17.13 25.73 9.48
CA VAL A 601 -16.74 24.88 10.60
C VAL A 601 -15.64 25.57 11.40
N ALA A 602 -15.87 25.78 12.69
CA ALA A 602 -14.84 26.24 13.63
C ALA A 602 -14.43 25.10 14.57
N VAL A 603 -13.13 24.78 14.56
CA VAL A 603 -12.52 23.87 15.54
C VAL A 603 -11.60 24.65 16.46
N THR A 604 -11.87 24.65 17.76
CA THR A 604 -11.08 25.39 18.77
C THR A 604 -10.42 24.43 19.75
N ASP A 605 -9.10 24.54 19.97
CA ASP A 605 -8.32 23.67 20.88
C ASP A 605 -7.72 24.39 22.11
N GLY A 606 -8.35 25.48 22.53
CA GLY A 606 -7.84 26.36 23.57
C GLY A 606 -7.54 27.73 22.98
N ALA A 607 -6.30 27.97 22.56
CA ALA A 607 -5.89 29.25 21.98
C ALA A 607 -5.89 29.25 20.44
N ARG A 608 -5.96 28.08 19.80
CA ARG A 608 -6.01 27.93 18.35
C ARG A 608 -7.47 27.77 17.91
N VAL A 609 -7.88 28.55 16.92
CA VAL A 609 -9.16 28.43 16.21
C VAL A 609 -8.87 28.15 14.74
N LEU A 610 -9.33 27.01 14.23
CA LEU A 610 -9.26 26.61 12.83
C LEU A 610 -10.62 26.90 12.22
N ASP A 611 -10.68 27.92 11.36
CA ASP A 611 -11.88 28.30 10.62
C ASP A 611 -11.81 27.71 9.22
N VAL A 612 -12.77 26.83 8.91
CA VAL A 612 -12.83 26.04 7.67
C VAL A 612 -14.14 26.34 6.97
N ASN A 613 -14.07 27.07 5.85
CA ASN A 613 -15.24 27.39 5.04
C ASN A 613 -15.42 26.34 3.94
N ILE A 614 -16.68 26.05 3.60
CA ILE A 614 -17.06 25.08 2.56
C ILE A 614 -16.46 25.41 1.18
N ASP A 615 -16.13 26.68 0.94
CA ASP A 615 -15.50 27.17 -0.29
C ASP A 615 -13.99 26.89 -0.37
N GLY A 616 -13.40 26.33 0.70
CA GLY A 616 -11.97 26.06 0.81
C GLY A 616 -11.19 27.16 1.53
N THR A 617 -11.81 28.26 1.97
CA THR A 617 -11.08 29.26 2.77
C THR A 617 -10.74 28.68 4.14
N PHE A 618 -9.45 28.62 4.46
CA PHE A 618 -8.94 28.09 5.72
C PHE A 618 -8.04 29.11 6.43
N THR A 619 -8.35 29.41 7.69
CA THR A 619 -7.51 30.29 8.52
C THR A 619 -7.27 29.69 9.90
N VAL A 620 -6.16 30.07 10.53
CA VAL A 620 -5.84 29.74 11.92
C VAL A 620 -5.71 31.04 12.69
N ASN A 621 -6.54 31.22 13.72
CA ASN A 621 -6.62 32.47 14.49
C ASN A 621 -6.86 33.72 13.62
N GLY A 622 -7.60 33.57 12.52
CA GLY A 622 -7.91 34.64 11.57
C GLY A 622 -6.80 34.96 10.58
N GLU A 623 -5.69 34.21 10.57
CA GLU A 623 -4.59 34.36 9.61
C GLU A 623 -4.54 33.17 8.64
N GLU A 624 -4.30 33.43 7.35
CA GLU A 624 -3.94 32.36 6.41
C GLU A 624 -2.54 31.83 6.74
N THR A 625 -2.41 30.51 6.93
CA THR A 625 -1.15 29.90 7.40
C THR A 625 -0.24 29.38 6.29
N VAL A 626 -0.80 29.11 5.10
CA VAL A 626 -0.09 28.50 3.98
C VAL A 626 -0.55 29.06 2.64
N HIS A 627 0.40 29.46 1.80
CA HIS A 627 0.14 29.87 0.42
C HIS A 627 0.60 28.75 -0.53
N TYR A 628 -0.37 28.09 -1.15
CA TYR A 628 -0.18 27.09 -2.21
C TYR A 628 -0.40 27.73 -3.60
N PRO A 629 0.08 27.12 -4.71
CA PRO A 629 0.87 25.88 -4.76
C PRO A 629 2.34 26.09 -4.41
N LEU A 630 2.95 25.07 -3.83
CA LEU A 630 4.40 24.96 -3.61
C LEU A 630 5.02 24.08 -4.70
N ASP A 631 6.34 24.00 -4.77
CA ASP A 631 6.99 22.98 -5.60
C ASP A 631 6.97 21.60 -4.91
N TRP A 632 7.35 20.54 -5.62
CA TRP A 632 7.39 19.18 -5.09
C TRP A 632 8.41 18.99 -3.96
N LYS A 633 9.50 19.79 -3.94
CA LYS A 633 10.51 19.78 -2.87
C LYS A 633 10.01 20.46 -1.61
N GLY A 634 9.00 21.31 -1.73
CA GLY A 634 8.24 21.93 -0.68
C GLY A 634 9.01 22.93 0.17
N VAL A 635 8.36 23.34 1.27
CA VAL A 635 8.95 24.15 2.34
C VAL A 635 8.99 23.33 3.61
N LYS A 636 10.18 23.27 4.22
CA LYS A 636 10.41 22.68 5.54
C LYS A 636 10.42 23.81 6.58
N ARG A 637 9.55 23.75 7.60
CA ARG A 637 9.47 24.72 8.70
C ARG A 637 9.76 24.07 10.03
#